data_AF-A0A8C5N6D4-F1
#
_entry.id   AF-A0A8C5N6D4-F1
#
_cell.length_a   1.000
_cell.length_b   1.000
_cell.length_c   1.000
_cell.angle_alpha   90.00
_cell.angle_beta   90.00
_cell.angle_gamma   90.00
#
_symmetry.space_group_name_H-M   'P 1'
#
loop_
_entity.id
_entity.type
_entity.pdbx_description
1 polymer ?
#
loop_
_entity_poly.entity_id
_entity_poly.type
_entity_poly.pdbx_seq_one_letter_code
_entity_poly.pdbx_strand_id
1 'polypeptide(L)'
;MAFTGKYELESQENYEAFLEAIGLLSAKTDHKVVTEVVQDGNNFSWTQSIPNWAWSNTFTIGQECELTTMKGSKFKAFVKMEGGKLSVQFPQYQFIAEMVEDKLVMTCTIPGDKGVVFKRTSKRV
;
A
#
# COMPACT_ATOMS: atom_id res chain seq x y z
N MET A 1 15.64 6.88 8.32
CA MET A 1 14.87 5.97 7.44
C MET A 1 14.12 6.77 6.39
N ALA A 2 14.13 6.35 5.13
CA ALA A 2 13.52 7.11 4.03
C ALA A 2 11.99 7.08 4.05
N PHE A 3 11.40 5.99 4.55
CA PHE A 3 9.95 5.81 4.58
C PHE A 3 9.30 6.30 5.87
N THR A 4 10.05 6.47 6.97
CA THR A 4 9.45 6.78 8.27
C THR A 4 8.80 8.17 8.28
N GLY A 5 7.49 8.21 8.48
CA GLY A 5 6.71 9.44 8.46
C GLY A 5 5.22 9.18 8.33
N LYS A 6 4.46 10.26 8.46
CA LYS A 6 3.02 10.28 8.23
C LYS A 6 2.75 10.91 6.88
N TYR A 7 1.88 10.30 6.10
CA TYR A 7 1.55 10.71 4.74
C TYR A 7 0.05 10.83 4.59
N GLU A 8 -0.43 11.91 4.02
CA GLU A 8 -1.84 12.09 3.66
C GLU A 8 -2.01 11.87 2.16
N LEU A 9 -3.05 11.14 1.78
CA LEU A 9 -3.47 10.98 0.38
C LEU A 9 -3.57 12.34 -0.30
N GLU A 10 -2.76 12.55 -1.34
CA GLU A 10 -2.77 13.75 -2.17
C GLU A 10 -3.53 13.51 -3.48
N SER A 11 -3.23 12.40 -4.16
CA SER A 11 -3.89 12.02 -5.42
C SER A 11 -3.92 10.50 -5.61
N GLN A 12 -4.89 10.03 -6.38
CA GLN A 12 -5.01 8.63 -6.78
C GLN A 12 -5.53 8.51 -8.21
N GLU A 13 -4.94 7.61 -8.97
CA GLU A 13 -5.20 7.35 -10.39
C GLU A 13 -5.64 5.89 -10.55
N ASN A 14 -6.64 5.62 -11.41
CA ASN A 14 -7.18 4.28 -11.69
C ASN A 14 -7.69 3.50 -10.46
N TYR A 15 -8.08 4.19 -9.39
CA TYR A 15 -8.59 3.57 -8.17
C TYR A 15 -9.85 2.74 -8.42
N GLU A 16 -10.80 3.26 -9.20
CA GLU A 16 -12.05 2.56 -9.50
C GLU A 16 -11.82 1.31 -10.33
N ALA A 17 -11.04 1.40 -11.40
CA ALA A 17 -10.70 0.26 -12.25
C ALA A 17 -9.99 -0.85 -11.46
N PHE A 18 -9.10 -0.47 -10.53
CA PHE A 18 -8.38 -1.42 -9.68
C PHE A 18 -9.31 -2.11 -8.68
N LEU A 19 -10.15 -1.33 -8.00
CA LEU A 19 -11.14 -1.88 -7.08
C LEU A 19 -12.15 -2.78 -7.79
N GLU A 20 -12.57 -2.43 -9.00
CA GLU A 20 -13.44 -3.28 -9.81
C GLU A 20 -12.76 -4.60 -10.16
N ALA A 21 -11.50 -4.54 -10.62
CA ALA A 21 -10.74 -5.71 -11.03
C ALA A 21 -10.49 -6.70 -9.88
N ILE A 22 -10.33 -6.22 -8.64
CA ILE A 22 -10.15 -7.08 -7.45
C ILE A 22 -11.47 -7.35 -6.69
N GLY A 23 -12.61 -6.88 -7.19
CA GLY A 23 -13.91 -7.07 -6.53
C GLY A 23 -14.05 -6.34 -5.19
N LEU A 24 -13.34 -5.23 -5.02
CA LEU A 24 -13.36 -4.35 -3.84
C LEU A 24 -14.04 -3.00 -4.11
N LEU A 25 -14.89 -2.88 -5.13
CA LEU A 25 -15.71 -1.68 -5.40
C LEU A 25 -16.45 -1.17 -4.15
N SER A 26 -16.96 -2.07 -3.31
CA SER A 26 -17.65 -1.70 -2.06
C SER A 26 -16.74 -1.08 -0.99
N ALA A 27 -15.42 -1.23 -1.14
CA ALA A 27 -14.42 -0.62 -0.26
C ALA A 27 -13.88 0.72 -0.82
N LYS A 28 -14.48 1.23 -1.91
CA LYS A 28 -14.17 2.56 -2.45
C LYS A 28 -14.38 3.60 -1.35
N THR A 29 -13.30 4.28 -0.99
CA THR A 29 -13.34 5.40 -0.06
C THR A 29 -12.89 6.65 -0.79
N ASP A 30 -13.74 7.67 -0.77
CA ASP A 30 -13.42 9.02 -1.25
C ASP A 30 -12.69 9.86 -0.18
N HIS A 31 -12.54 9.30 1.02
CA HIS A 31 -11.85 9.93 2.12
C HIS A 31 -10.33 9.89 1.95
N LYS A 32 -9.68 10.93 2.48
CA LYS A 32 -8.22 11.01 2.58
C LYS A 32 -7.71 9.90 3.47
N VAL A 33 -7.00 8.95 2.88
CA VAL A 33 -6.28 7.92 3.62
C VAL A 33 -5.00 8.53 4.18
N VAL A 34 -4.84 8.47 5.49
CA VAL A 34 -3.58 8.79 6.15
C VAL A 34 -2.79 7.51 6.30
N THR A 35 -1.57 7.47 5.78
CA THR A 35 -0.65 6.34 5.89
C THR A 35 0.52 6.75 6.75
N GLU A 36 0.73 6.08 7.86
CA GLU A 36 1.90 6.22 8.72
C GLU A 36 2.80 5.01 8.53
N VAL A 37 4.06 5.27 8.20
CA VAL A 37 5.05 4.22 8.01
C VAL A 37 6.12 4.40 9.06
N VAL A 38 6.47 3.32 9.75
CA VAL A 38 7.56 3.24 10.72
C VAL A 38 8.50 2.18 10.22
N GLN A 39 9.67 2.58 9.73
CA GLN A 39 10.73 1.67 9.36
C GLN A 39 11.72 1.53 10.51
N ASP A 40 11.98 0.30 10.94
CA ASP A 40 12.97 -0.10 11.95
C ASP A 40 13.91 -1.16 11.34
N GLY A 41 14.99 -0.70 10.71
CA GLY A 41 15.88 -1.57 9.93
C GLY A 41 15.14 -2.27 8.78
N ASN A 42 14.93 -3.59 8.94
CA ASN A 42 14.18 -4.44 8.01
C ASN A 42 12.71 -4.62 8.38
N ASN A 43 12.30 -4.20 9.59
CA ASN A 43 10.93 -4.28 10.06
C ASN A 43 10.19 -3.00 9.70
N PHE A 44 8.97 -3.13 9.18
CA PHE A 44 8.14 -2.01 8.74
C PHE A 44 6.79 -2.15 9.41
N SER A 45 6.32 -1.08 10.03
CA SER A 45 4.94 -0.95 10.47
C SER A 45 4.24 0.06 9.57
N TRP A 46 3.16 -0.38 8.94
CA TRP A 46 2.40 0.38 7.98
C TRP A 46 0.97 0.52 8.47
N THR A 47 0.64 1.71 8.96
CA THR A 47 -0.66 2.02 9.54
C THR A 47 -1.43 2.89 8.57
N GLN A 48 -2.60 2.44 8.12
CA GLN A 48 -3.51 3.25 7.31
C GLN A 48 -4.74 3.59 8.14
N SER A 49 -5.06 4.88 8.15
CA SER A 49 -6.17 5.45 8.89
C SER A 49 -7.07 6.22 7.93
N ILE A 50 -8.35 5.89 7.94
CA ILE A 50 -9.43 6.64 7.31
C ILE A 50 -10.36 7.17 8.41
N PRO A 51 -11.21 8.17 8.14
CA PRO A 51 -12.02 8.83 9.18
C PRO A 51 -12.81 7.88 10.10
N ASN A 52 -13.23 6.73 9.58
CA ASN A 52 -14.08 5.78 10.31
C ASN A 52 -13.39 4.45 10.65
N TRP A 53 -12.12 4.25 10.26
CA TRP A 53 -11.44 2.96 10.40
C TRP A 53 -9.92 3.11 10.32
N ALA A 54 -9.17 2.35 11.10
CA ALA A 54 -7.71 2.31 11.02
C ALA A 54 -7.22 0.86 11.09
N TRP A 55 -6.19 0.54 10.31
CA TRP A 55 -5.57 -0.78 10.30
C TRP A 55 -4.05 -0.65 10.19
N SER A 56 -3.34 -1.48 10.95
CA SER A 56 -1.87 -1.52 10.97
C SER A 56 -1.37 -2.88 10.49
N ASN A 57 -0.35 -2.85 9.64
CA ASN A 57 0.30 -4.01 9.07
C ASN A 57 1.78 -3.97 9.40
N THR A 58 2.28 -5.02 10.05
CA THR A 58 3.71 -5.12 10.37
C THR A 58 4.33 -6.23 9.55
N PHE A 59 5.43 -5.93 8.86
CA PHE A 59 6.10 -6.87 7.99
C PHE A 59 7.61 -6.64 7.95
N THR A 60 8.35 -7.72 7.72
CA THR A 60 9.81 -7.72 7.65
C THR A 60 10.27 -7.98 6.22
N ILE A 61 11.19 -7.16 5.72
CA ILE A 61 11.80 -7.36 4.40
C ILE A 61 12.54 -8.70 4.35
N GLY A 62 12.33 -9.45 3.28
CA GLY A 62 12.98 -10.73 3.04
C GLY A 62 12.30 -11.91 3.75
N GLN A 63 11.14 -11.69 4.38
CA GLN A 63 10.36 -12.73 5.02
C GLN A 63 8.90 -12.70 4.59
N GLU A 64 8.22 -13.85 4.74
CA GLU A 64 6.78 -13.95 4.60
C GLU A 64 6.12 -13.39 5.86
N CYS A 65 5.24 -12.40 5.71
CA CYS A 65 4.56 -11.74 6.82
C CYS A 65 3.04 -11.76 6.62
N GLU A 66 2.31 -11.79 7.73
CA GLU A 66 0.85 -11.74 7.74
C GLU A 66 0.40 -10.28 7.62
N LEU A 67 -0.22 -9.95 6.48
CA LEU A 67 -0.82 -8.66 6.21
C LEU A 67 -2.33 -8.77 6.31
N THR A 68 -2.95 -7.71 6.81
CA THR A 68 -4.39 -7.53 6.96
C THR A 68 -4.89 -6.53 5.93
N THR A 69 -5.85 -6.95 5.12
CA THR A 69 -6.55 -6.08 4.17
C THR A 69 -7.55 -5.17 4.89
N MET A 70 -8.03 -4.13 4.21
CA MET A 70 -9.11 -3.26 4.69
C MET A 70 -10.38 -4.02 5.09
N LYS A 71 -10.62 -5.23 4.53
CA LYS A 71 -11.75 -6.09 4.88
C LYS A 71 -11.54 -6.89 6.19
N GLY A 72 -10.41 -6.74 6.87
CA GLY A 72 -10.02 -7.55 8.03
C GLY A 72 -9.54 -8.96 7.68
N SER A 73 -9.51 -9.32 6.39
CA SER A 73 -8.94 -10.59 5.94
C SER A 73 -7.43 -10.55 6.01
N LYS A 74 -6.85 -11.54 6.69
CA LYS A 74 -5.42 -11.72 6.80
C LYS A 74 -4.90 -12.66 5.71
N PHE A 75 -3.76 -12.34 5.15
CA PHE A 75 -3.09 -13.15 4.12
C PHE A 75 -1.58 -13.04 4.34
N LYS A 76 -0.86 -14.04 3.88
CA LYS A 76 0.60 -14.01 3.92
C LYS A 76 1.15 -13.44 2.62
N ALA A 77 2.09 -12.51 2.72
CA ALA A 77 2.79 -11.98 1.57
C ALA A 77 4.27 -11.80 1.86
N PHE A 78 5.05 -11.93 0.79
CA PHE A 78 6.49 -11.77 0.85
C PHE A 78 6.85 -10.33 0.47
N VAL A 79 7.52 -9.64 1.38
CA VAL A 79 7.94 -8.25 1.16
C VAL A 79 9.41 -8.21 0.74
N LYS A 80 9.66 -7.58 -0.40
CA LYS A 80 10.99 -7.33 -0.96
C LYS A 80 11.27 -5.84 -0.93
N MET A 81 12.55 -5.49 -0.84
CA MET A 81 13.00 -4.12 -0.99
C MET A 81 14.20 -4.11 -1.93
N GLU A 82 14.09 -3.39 -3.05
CA GLU A 82 15.14 -3.25 -4.05
C GLU A 82 15.32 -1.79 -4.40
N GLY A 83 16.55 -1.27 -4.28
CA GLY A 83 16.88 0.10 -4.68
C GLY A 83 16.07 1.20 -3.98
N GLY A 84 15.61 0.95 -2.74
CA GLY A 84 14.75 1.90 -2.02
C GLY A 84 13.27 1.81 -2.36
N LYS A 85 12.85 0.80 -3.14
CA LYS A 85 11.46 0.50 -3.47
C LYS A 85 11.01 -0.76 -2.76
N LEU A 86 9.90 -0.67 -2.06
CA LEU A 86 9.28 -1.78 -1.35
C LEU A 86 8.30 -2.46 -2.31
N SER A 87 8.47 -3.75 -2.57
CA SER A 87 7.60 -4.52 -3.44
C SER A 87 7.00 -5.69 -2.67
N VAL A 88 5.68 -5.83 -2.76
CA VAL A 88 4.92 -6.91 -2.13
C VAL A 88 4.17 -7.62 -3.23
N GLN A 89 4.42 -8.90 -3.36
CA GLN A 89 3.77 -9.73 -4.37
C GLN A 89 2.55 -10.40 -3.75
N PHE A 90 1.35 -9.94 -4.15
CA PHE A 90 0.10 -10.59 -3.79
C PHE A 90 -0.30 -11.58 -4.88
N PRO A 91 -1.13 -12.59 -4.57
CA PRO A 91 -1.66 -13.50 -5.59
C PRO A 91 -2.49 -12.78 -6.66
N GLN A 92 -3.16 -11.69 -6.30
CA GLN A 92 -4.07 -10.94 -7.17
C GLN A 92 -3.42 -9.71 -7.83
N TYR A 93 -2.37 -9.14 -7.22
CA TYR A 93 -1.71 -7.92 -7.71
C TYR A 93 -0.31 -7.76 -7.14
N GLN A 94 0.50 -6.92 -7.77
CA GLN A 94 1.80 -6.51 -7.26
C GLN A 94 1.67 -5.11 -6.65
N PHE A 95 2.01 -4.97 -5.39
CA PHE A 95 2.09 -3.68 -4.70
C PHE A 95 3.54 -3.21 -4.70
N ILE A 96 3.78 -1.94 -5.03
CA ILE A 96 5.09 -1.30 -5.01
C ILE A 96 4.93 0.02 -4.27
N ALA A 97 5.78 0.33 -3.30
CA ALA A 97 5.85 1.61 -2.64
C ALA A 97 7.26 2.19 -2.77
N GLU A 98 7.35 3.45 -3.16
CA GLU A 98 8.61 4.16 -3.31
C GLU A 98 8.48 5.61 -2.83
N MET A 99 9.59 6.18 -2.37
CA MET A 99 9.66 7.59 -1.99
C MET A 99 10.14 8.41 -3.20
N VAL A 100 9.32 9.33 -3.67
CA VAL A 100 9.60 10.23 -4.80
C VAL A 100 9.46 11.67 -4.30
N GLU A 101 10.55 12.43 -4.27
CA GLU A 101 10.52 13.86 -3.89
C GLU A 101 9.80 14.15 -2.55
N ASP A 102 10.09 13.34 -1.52
CA ASP A 102 9.45 13.38 -0.18
C ASP A 102 7.96 12.95 -0.16
N LYS A 103 7.44 12.42 -1.27
CA LYS A 103 6.09 11.84 -1.37
C LYS A 103 6.15 10.33 -1.42
N LEU A 104 5.22 9.69 -0.73
CA LEU A 104 5.04 8.25 -0.75
C LEU A 104 4.16 7.88 -1.95
N VAL A 105 4.77 7.27 -2.96
CA VAL A 105 4.09 6.79 -4.17
C VAL A 105 3.87 5.29 -4.05
N MET A 106 2.60 4.89 -4.02
CA MET A 106 2.17 3.50 -4.01
C MET A 106 1.60 3.14 -5.37
N THR A 107 2.04 2.04 -5.96
CA THR A 107 1.61 1.54 -7.25
C THR A 107 1.14 0.10 -7.09
N CYS A 108 -0.12 -0.18 -7.40
CA CYS A 108 -0.65 -1.54 -7.47
C CYS A 108 -0.88 -1.92 -8.92
N THR A 109 -0.21 -2.96 -9.38
CA THR A 109 -0.32 -3.48 -10.75
C THR A 109 -0.99 -4.84 -10.72
N ILE A 110 -2.10 -5.01 -11.44
CA ILE A 110 -2.76 -6.30 -11.59
C ILE A 110 -2.18 -7.01 -12.82
N PRO A 111 -1.45 -8.13 -12.65
CA PRO A 111 -1.02 -8.95 -13.77
C PRO A 111 -2.22 -9.67 -14.39
N GLY A 112 -2.41 -9.54 -15.72
CA GLY A 112 -3.49 -10.18 -16.47
C GLY A 112 -3.96 -9.34 -17.67
N ASP A 113 -4.89 -9.87 -18.48
CA ASP A 113 -5.39 -9.27 -19.74
C ASP A 113 -5.89 -7.81 -19.61
N LYS A 114 -6.38 -7.41 -18.43
CA LYS A 114 -6.88 -6.03 -18.18
C LYS A 114 -5.81 -5.04 -17.72
N GLY A 115 -4.60 -5.49 -17.36
CA GLY A 115 -3.43 -4.65 -17.07
C GLY A 115 -3.70 -3.37 -16.26
N VAL A 116 -4.46 -3.45 -15.15
CA VAL A 116 -4.82 -2.25 -14.39
C VAL A 116 -3.67 -1.84 -13.48
N VAL A 117 -3.23 -0.59 -13.62
CA VAL A 117 -2.22 0.04 -12.76
C VAL A 117 -2.89 1.13 -11.95
N PHE A 118 -3.05 0.90 -10.66
CA PHE A 118 -3.46 1.92 -9.70
C PHE A 118 -2.22 2.63 -9.15
N LYS A 119 -2.26 3.95 -9.10
CA LYS A 119 -1.20 4.76 -8.51
C LYS A 119 -1.80 5.68 -7.48
N ARG A 120 -1.17 5.79 -6.32
CA ARG A 120 -1.54 6.65 -5.22
C ARG A 120 -0.33 7.44 -4.79
N THR A 121 -0.47 8.75 -4.75
CA THR A 121 0.56 9.66 -4.26
C THR A 121 0.09 10.24 -2.94
N SER A 122 0.89 10.07 -1.90
CA SER A 122 0.63 10.63 -0.57
C SER A 122 1.75 11.60 -0.20
N LYS A 123 1.37 12.81 0.20
CA LYS A 123 2.33 13.83 0.65
C LYS A 123 2.61 13.65 2.13
N ARG A 124 3.83 13.91 2.56
CA ARG A 124 4.18 13.90 3.99
C ARG A 124 3.44 15.02 4.73
N VAL A 125 2.94 14.73 5.93
CA VAL A 125 2.24 15.66 6.83
C VAL A 125 2.84 15.72 8.21
#